data_AF-A0A651DG49-F1
#
_entry.id   AF-A0A651DG49-F1
#
_cell.length_a   1.000
_cell.length_b   1.000
_cell.length_c   1.000
_cell.angle_alpha   90.00
_cell.angle_beta   90.00
_cell.angle_gamma   90.00
#
_symmetry.space_group_name_H-M   'P 1'
#
loop_
_entity.id
_entity.type
_entity.pdbx_description
1 polymer ?
#
loop_
_entity_poly.entity_id
_entity_poly.type
_entity_poly.pdbx_seq_one_letter_code
_entity_poly.pdbx_strand_id
1 'polypeptide(L)'
;MIDLTPLDVRNKRGDFRKAMRGYDPQEVDHFLEMVAERLDEVVKQNLTLSERVDRLSEQLSGQEGRERAVQEALVTAQSLREEIESQAHREAELTRREAEDDAERIRDAAERAIHDRQHELDDLNRSRRRFLRAFRSLLEEQLDVVRVEEERPILEDLDLDALRVFQRREPVDAGESDEAAEAEPADEDLPEPEASDPDAPDDDTESDPTFQS
;
A
#
# COMPACT_ATOMS: atom_id res chain seq x y z
N MET A 1 -4.27 31.49 74.02
CA MET A 1 -5.59 31.67 74.67
C MET A 1 -5.54 30.78 75.91
N ILE A 2 -6.12 31.18 77.04
CA ILE A 2 -6.12 30.26 78.20
C ILE A 2 -7.17 29.20 77.89
N ASP A 3 -6.71 28.01 77.49
CA ASP A 3 -7.56 26.87 77.19
C ASP A 3 -8.04 26.27 78.51
N LEU A 4 -9.14 26.82 79.05
CA LEU A 4 -9.82 26.17 80.16
C LEU A 4 -10.46 24.89 79.64
N THR A 5 -10.08 23.76 80.22
CA THR A 5 -10.79 22.50 80.00
C THR A 5 -11.99 22.40 80.96
N PRO A 6 -13.02 21.59 80.63
CA PRO A 6 -14.10 21.28 81.56
C PRO A 6 -13.60 20.76 82.93
N LEU A 7 -12.48 20.04 82.92
CA LEU A 7 -11.78 19.57 84.12
C LEU A 7 -11.19 20.74 84.93
N ASP A 8 -10.62 21.74 84.29
CA ASP A 8 -10.08 22.92 84.97
C ASP A 8 -11.18 23.75 85.64
N VAL A 9 -12.36 23.84 85.02
CA VAL A 9 -13.55 24.50 85.61
C VAL A 9 -14.03 23.75 86.85
N ARG A 10 -14.05 22.41 86.82
CA ARG A 10 -14.40 21.57 87.97
C ARG A 10 -13.39 21.66 89.11
N ASN A 11 -12.10 21.65 88.78
CA ASN A 11 -11.03 21.74 89.78
C ASN A 11 -11.00 23.11 90.48
N LYS A 12 -11.39 24.18 89.77
CA LYS A 12 -11.49 25.55 90.30
C LYS A 12 -12.42 25.70 91.50
N ARG A 13 -13.40 24.81 91.68
CA ARG A 13 -14.38 24.80 92.79
C ARG A 13 -13.71 24.91 94.17
N GLY A 14 -12.56 24.27 94.36
CA GLY A 14 -11.82 24.27 95.64
C GLY A 14 -10.86 25.44 95.86
N ASP A 15 -10.55 26.22 94.82
CA ASP A 15 -9.46 27.21 94.83
C ASP A 15 -9.92 28.63 95.15
N PHE A 16 -11.22 28.84 95.35
CA PHE A 16 -11.77 30.17 95.68
C PHE A 16 -11.54 30.51 97.16
N ARG A 17 -10.88 31.65 97.42
CA ARG A 17 -10.66 32.17 98.78
C ARG A 17 -11.99 32.66 99.37
N LYS A 18 -12.28 32.26 100.61
CA LYS A 18 -13.46 32.75 101.36
C LYS A 18 -13.22 34.18 101.84
N ALA A 19 -14.13 35.10 101.53
CA ALA A 19 -14.11 36.48 101.99
C ALA A 19 -15.37 36.78 102.83
N MET A 20 -15.26 37.69 103.81
CA MET A 20 -16.33 38.00 104.78
C MET A 20 -17.61 38.59 104.15
N ARG A 21 -17.55 39.03 102.89
CA ARG A 21 -18.66 39.46 102.03
C ARG A 21 -18.46 38.92 100.60
N GLY A 22 -18.59 37.61 100.42
CA GLY A 22 -18.45 36.93 99.12
C GLY A 22 -19.76 36.36 98.59
N TYR A 23 -19.72 35.81 97.37
CA TYR A 23 -20.82 35.02 96.80
C TYR A 23 -21.07 33.74 97.61
N ASP A 24 -22.30 33.22 97.56
CA ASP A 24 -22.63 31.94 98.19
C ASP A 24 -21.84 30.80 97.51
N PRO A 25 -20.99 30.08 98.26
CA PRO A 25 -20.24 28.95 97.73
C PRO A 25 -21.11 27.89 97.05
N GLN A 26 -22.33 27.62 97.54
CA GLN A 26 -23.18 26.58 96.96
C GLN A 26 -23.77 26.98 95.60
N GLU A 27 -24.16 28.24 95.44
CA GLU A 27 -24.65 28.75 94.15
C GLU A 27 -23.53 28.82 93.12
N VAL A 28 -22.33 29.27 93.53
CA VAL A 28 -21.14 29.30 92.66
C VAL A 28 -20.74 27.89 92.23
N ASP A 29 -20.76 26.92 93.15
CA ASP A 29 -20.47 25.52 92.85
C ASP A 29 -21.45 24.95 91.81
N HIS A 30 -22.74 25.23 91.96
CA HIS A 30 -23.75 24.78 91.01
C HIS A 30 -23.57 25.42 89.62
N PHE A 31 -23.27 26.71 89.58
CA PHE A 31 -22.98 27.41 88.33
C PHE A 31 -21.72 26.86 87.64
N LEU A 32 -20.65 26.57 88.39
CA LEU A 32 -19.43 25.97 87.84
C LEU A 32 -19.68 24.56 87.26
N GLU A 33 -20.56 23.76 87.89
CA GLU A 33 -20.97 22.46 87.35
C GLU A 33 -21.68 22.62 85.99
N MET A 34 -22.65 23.54 85.91
CA MET A 34 -23.35 23.86 84.65
C MET A 34 -22.40 24.39 83.56
N VAL A 35 -21.46 25.26 83.93
CA VAL A 35 -20.46 25.80 83.00
C VAL A 35 -19.53 24.70 82.51
N ALA A 36 -19.08 23.81 83.39
CA ALA A 36 -18.23 22.68 83.01
C ALA A 36 -18.95 21.73 82.04
N GLU A 37 -20.22 21.41 82.31
CA GLU A 37 -21.04 20.56 81.44
C GLU A 37 -21.25 21.20 80.06
N ARG A 38 -21.61 22.49 80.01
CA ARG A 38 -21.77 23.21 78.75
C ARG A 38 -20.46 23.34 77.98
N LEU A 39 -19.35 23.54 78.68
CA LEU A 39 -18.02 23.61 78.07
C LEU A 39 -17.63 22.25 77.45
N ASP A 40 -17.94 21.15 78.13
CA ASP A 40 -17.69 19.79 77.62
C ASP A 40 -18.50 19.51 76.34
N GLU A 41 -19.77 19.92 76.30
CA GLU A 41 -20.59 19.84 75.08
C GLU A 41 -19.99 20.65 73.93
N VAL A 42 -19.56 21.89 74.18
CA VAL A 42 -18.96 22.76 73.16
C VAL A 42 -17.64 22.16 72.65
N VAL A 43 -16.80 21.61 73.53
CA VAL A 43 -15.56 20.94 73.14
C VAL A 43 -15.85 19.72 72.25
N LYS A 44 -16.82 18.87 72.63
CA LYS A 44 -17.24 17.72 71.81
C LYS A 44 -17.78 18.13 70.44
N GLN A 45 -18.60 19.18 70.40
CA GLN A 45 -19.11 19.74 69.15
C GLN A 45 -17.98 20.30 68.28
N ASN A 46 -17.02 21.00 68.87
CA ASN A 46 -15.88 21.56 68.17
C ASN A 46 -15.01 20.46 67.55
N LEU A 47 -14.69 19.41 68.31
CA LEU A 47 -13.99 18.22 67.81
C LEU A 47 -14.73 17.58 66.63
N THR A 48 -16.04 17.34 66.78
CA THR A 48 -16.86 16.73 65.72
C THR A 48 -16.90 17.60 64.46
N LEU A 49 -17.02 18.91 64.62
CA LEU A 49 -17.00 19.87 63.51
C LEU A 49 -15.63 19.92 62.84
N SER A 50 -14.54 19.91 63.62
CA SER A 50 -13.17 19.92 63.09
C SER A 50 -12.90 18.67 62.26
N GLU A 51 -13.25 17.48 62.77
CA GLU A 51 -13.12 16.23 61.99
C GLU A 51 -13.98 16.24 60.71
N ARG A 52 -15.12 16.92 60.72
CA ARG A 52 -15.97 17.06 59.53
C ARG A 52 -15.37 18.02 58.52
N VAL A 53 -14.77 19.12 58.98
CA VAL A 53 -14.03 20.07 58.13
C VAL A 53 -12.84 19.37 57.49
N ASP A 54 -12.07 18.58 58.24
CA ASP A 54 -10.91 17.86 57.72
C ASP A 54 -11.34 16.85 56.64
N ARG A 55 -12.38 16.05 56.91
CA ARG A 55 -12.94 15.11 55.93
C ARG A 55 -13.45 15.79 54.66
N LEU A 56 -14.16 16.91 54.79
CA LEU A 56 -14.67 17.66 53.63
C LEU A 56 -13.52 18.29 52.84
N SER A 57 -12.48 18.79 53.53
CA SER A 57 -11.30 19.38 52.89
C SER A 57 -10.53 18.34 52.08
N GLU A 58 -10.37 17.13 52.60
CA GLU A 58 -9.75 16.02 51.88
C GLU A 58 -10.57 15.61 50.64
N GLN A 59 -11.90 15.51 50.78
CA GLN A 59 -12.78 15.23 49.65
C GLN A 59 -12.70 16.31 48.56
N LEU A 60 -12.63 17.57 48.96
CA LEU A 60 -12.57 18.71 48.05
C LEU A 60 -11.23 18.72 47.30
N SER A 61 -10.11 18.49 48.00
CA SER A 61 -8.79 18.29 47.38
C SER A 61 -8.80 17.14 46.36
N GLY A 62 -9.43 16.01 46.71
CA GLY A 62 -9.59 14.88 45.80
C GLY A 62 -10.52 15.15 44.61
N GLN A 63 -11.48 16.07 44.74
CA GLN A 63 -12.32 16.52 43.61
C GLN A 63 -11.55 17.49 42.71
N GLU A 64 -10.83 18.46 43.26
CA GLU A 64 -10.00 19.37 42.50
C GLU A 64 -8.93 18.63 41.68
N GLY A 65 -8.29 17.61 42.26
CA GLY A 65 -7.35 16.76 41.53
C GLY A 65 -7.98 16.05 40.33
N ARG A 66 -9.22 15.56 40.50
CA ARG A 66 -9.98 14.93 39.41
C ARG A 66 -10.38 15.94 38.34
N GLU A 67 -10.84 17.12 38.71
CA GLU A 67 -11.15 18.19 37.75
C GLU A 67 -9.92 18.60 36.94
N ARG A 68 -8.75 18.75 37.58
CA ARG A 68 -7.50 19.04 36.87
C ARG A 68 -7.15 17.93 35.87
N ALA A 69 -7.25 16.66 36.27
CA ALA A 69 -7.00 15.54 35.37
C ALA A 69 -7.98 15.50 34.19
N VAL A 70 -9.25 15.83 34.40
CA VAL A 70 -10.25 15.92 33.33
C VAL A 70 -9.95 17.08 32.39
N GLN A 71 -9.55 18.24 32.92
CA GLN A 71 -9.15 19.39 32.10
C GLN A 71 -7.91 19.08 31.26
N GLU A 72 -6.90 18.43 31.84
CA GLU A 72 -5.71 18.00 31.13
C GLU A 72 -6.02 16.96 30.05
N ALA A 73 -6.90 15.99 30.35
CA ALA A 73 -7.37 15.01 29.38
C ALA A 73 -8.14 15.67 28.22
N LEU A 74 -8.96 16.70 28.51
CA LEU A 74 -9.68 17.45 27.48
C LEU A 74 -8.73 18.23 26.57
N VAL A 75 -7.73 18.91 27.13
CA VAL A 75 -6.70 19.61 26.35
C VAL A 75 -5.93 18.62 25.48
N THR A 76 -5.51 17.49 26.06
CA THR A 76 -4.81 16.44 25.32
C THR A 76 -5.66 15.88 24.19
N ALA A 77 -6.96 15.63 24.44
CA ALA A 77 -7.88 15.16 23.42
C ALA A 77 -8.10 16.19 22.29
N GLN A 78 -8.10 17.48 22.61
CA GLN A 78 -8.17 18.55 21.61
C GLN A 78 -6.92 18.59 20.73
N SER A 79 -5.73 18.55 21.34
CA SER A 79 -4.45 18.51 20.61
C SER A 79 -4.36 17.27 19.72
N LEU A 80 -4.76 16.10 20.24
CA LEU A 80 -4.76 14.86 19.46
C LEU A 80 -5.73 14.93 18.26
N ARG A 81 -6.91 15.53 18.46
CA ARG A 81 -7.86 15.75 17.35
C ARG A 81 -7.24 16.63 16.27
N GLU A 82 -6.61 17.73 16.64
CA GLU A 82 -5.95 18.65 15.70
C GLU A 82 -4.79 17.97 14.95
N GLU A 83 -4.02 17.12 15.64
CA GLU A 83 -2.96 16.33 15.04
C GLU A 83 -3.50 15.32 14.03
N ILE A 84 -4.57 14.57 14.38
CA ILE A 84 -5.24 13.63 13.49
C ILE A 84 -5.82 14.35 12.27
N GLU A 85 -6.50 15.49 12.46
CA GLU A 85 -7.04 16.30 11.37
C GLU A 85 -5.92 16.78 10.43
N SER A 86 -4.81 17.27 10.98
CA SER A 86 -3.65 17.70 10.18
C SER A 86 -3.00 16.54 9.42
N GLN A 87 -2.84 15.38 10.06
CA GLN A 87 -2.26 14.19 9.43
C GLN A 87 -3.17 13.69 8.30
N ALA A 88 -4.47 13.54 8.56
CA ALA A 88 -5.44 13.12 7.57
C ALA A 88 -5.49 14.08 6.36
N HIS A 89 -5.36 15.39 6.57
CA HIS A 89 -5.25 16.35 5.47
C HIS A 89 -3.97 16.17 4.64
N ARG A 90 -2.81 15.97 5.30
CA ARG A 90 -1.55 15.73 4.58
C ARG A 90 -1.59 14.42 3.79
N GLU A 91 -2.11 13.35 4.38
CA GLU A 91 -2.27 12.05 3.72
C GLU A 91 -3.24 12.16 2.54
N ALA A 92 -4.39 12.83 2.72
CA ALA A 92 -5.34 13.06 1.62
C ALA A 92 -4.72 13.85 0.46
N GLU A 93 -3.92 14.89 0.76
CA GLU A 93 -3.21 15.63 -0.28
C GLU A 93 -2.15 14.77 -0.99
N LEU A 94 -1.41 13.94 -0.26
CA LEU A 94 -0.42 13.03 -0.83
C LEU A 94 -1.10 12.02 -1.76
N THR A 95 -2.15 11.34 -1.28
CA THR A 95 -2.93 10.39 -2.09
C THR A 95 -3.53 11.05 -3.32
N ARG A 96 -4.01 12.29 -3.21
CA ARG A 96 -4.52 13.03 -4.37
C ARG A 96 -3.41 13.26 -5.40
N ARG A 97 -2.23 13.72 -4.97
CA ARG A 97 -1.09 13.95 -5.87
C ARG A 97 -0.61 12.66 -6.53
N GLU A 98 -0.51 11.57 -5.77
CA GLU A 98 -0.14 10.25 -6.32
C GLU A 98 -1.16 9.77 -7.37
N ALA A 99 -2.46 9.94 -7.10
CA ALA A 99 -3.50 9.60 -8.06
C ALA A 99 -3.48 10.50 -9.32
N GLU A 100 -3.14 11.78 -9.17
CA GLU A 100 -2.96 12.72 -10.29
C GLU A 100 -1.76 12.30 -11.15
N ASP A 101 -0.61 12.02 -10.53
CA ASP A 101 0.61 11.55 -11.21
C ASP A 101 0.38 10.22 -11.95
N ASP A 102 -0.31 9.27 -11.31
CA ASP A 102 -0.64 7.98 -11.93
C ASP A 102 -1.62 8.15 -13.11
N ALA A 103 -2.61 9.04 -12.97
CA ALA A 103 -3.52 9.34 -14.07
C ALA A 103 -2.78 9.99 -15.25
N GLU A 104 -1.81 10.86 -15.00
CA GLU A 104 -0.97 11.46 -16.03
C GLU A 104 -0.10 10.39 -16.72
N ARG A 105 0.56 9.51 -15.95
CA ARG A 105 1.34 8.39 -16.52
C ARG A 105 0.50 7.47 -17.41
N ILE A 106 -0.73 7.15 -16.98
CA ILE A 106 -1.64 6.30 -17.76
C ILE A 106 -2.03 7.01 -19.07
N ARG A 107 -2.31 8.32 -19.03
CA ARG A 107 -2.62 9.10 -20.23
C ARG A 107 -1.45 9.12 -21.20
N ASP A 108 -0.25 9.44 -20.71
CA ASP A 108 0.96 9.48 -21.55
C ASP A 108 1.26 8.12 -22.19
N ALA A 109 1.05 7.03 -21.45
CA ALA A 109 1.22 5.68 -21.97
C ALA A 109 0.17 5.36 -23.05
N ALA A 110 -1.08 5.76 -22.84
CA ALA A 110 -2.15 5.57 -23.82
C ALA A 110 -1.92 6.40 -25.09
N GLU A 111 -1.48 7.65 -24.96
CA GLU A 111 -1.15 8.52 -26.10
C GLU A 111 0.00 7.95 -26.93
N ARG A 112 1.06 7.47 -26.28
CA ARG A 112 2.17 6.76 -26.94
C ARG A 112 1.68 5.52 -27.68
N ALA A 113 0.87 4.69 -27.02
CA ALA A 113 0.31 3.50 -27.66
C ALA A 113 -0.58 3.82 -28.87
N ILE A 114 -1.38 4.89 -28.81
CA ILE A 114 -2.19 5.34 -29.96
C ILE A 114 -1.28 5.77 -31.11
N HIS A 115 -0.25 6.55 -30.83
CA HIS A 115 0.71 7.01 -31.84
C HIS A 115 1.43 5.82 -32.50
N ASP A 116 1.92 4.86 -31.71
CA ASP A 116 2.60 3.67 -32.24
C ASP A 116 1.66 2.84 -33.13
N ARG A 117 0.40 2.66 -32.72
CA ARG A 117 -0.60 1.97 -33.53
C ARG A 117 -0.96 2.70 -34.82
N GLN A 118 -0.92 4.02 -34.83
CA GLN A 118 -1.09 4.80 -36.06
C GLN A 118 0.08 4.57 -37.03
N HIS A 119 1.32 4.55 -36.53
CA HIS A 119 2.48 4.20 -37.37
C HIS A 119 2.39 2.79 -37.93
N GLU A 120 2.04 1.80 -37.10
CA GLU A 120 1.84 0.42 -37.56
C GLU A 120 0.77 0.33 -38.66
N LEU A 121 -0.35 1.04 -38.50
CA LEU A 121 -1.42 1.10 -39.51
C LEU A 121 -0.94 1.74 -40.81
N ASP A 122 -0.16 2.80 -40.74
CA ASP A 122 0.40 3.47 -41.92
C ASP A 122 1.38 2.56 -42.66
N ASP A 123 2.24 1.85 -41.95
CA ASP A 123 3.18 0.90 -42.53
C ASP A 123 2.47 -0.32 -43.14
N LEU A 124 1.43 -0.84 -42.49
CA LEU A 124 0.60 -1.89 -43.05
C LEU A 124 -0.11 -1.42 -44.34
N ASN A 125 -0.61 -0.19 -44.36
CA ASN A 125 -1.21 0.41 -45.55
C ASN A 125 -0.20 0.58 -46.68
N ARG A 126 1.04 0.99 -46.39
CA ARG A 126 2.13 1.07 -47.37
C ARG A 126 2.48 -0.31 -47.93
N SER A 127 2.59 -1.31 -47.06
CA SER A 127 2.85 -2.71 -47.44
C SER A 127 1.74 -3.24 -48.35
N ARG A 128 0.46 -3.03 -47.97
CA ARG A 128 -0.70 -3.38 -48.80
C ARG A 128 -0.63 -2.73 -50.18
N ARG A 129 -0.33 -1.43 -50.27
CA ARG A 129 -0.21 -0.73 -51.56
C ARG A 129 0.92 -1.30 -52.41
N ARG A 130 2.06 -1.66 -51.80
CA ARG A 130 3.19 -2.28 -52.49
C ARG A 130 2.81 -3.66 -53.04
N PHE A 131 2.16 -4.49 -52.21
CA PHE A 131 1.66 -5.80 -52.61
C PHE A 131 0.67 -5.70 -53.79
N LEU A 132 -0.33 -4.82 -53.70
CA LEU A 132 -1.31 -4.67 -54.78
C LEU A 132 -0.68 -4.23 -56.10
N ARG A 133 0.34 -3.36 -56.08
CA ARG A 133 1.10 -2.98 -57.28
C ARG A 133 1.89 -4.14 -57.85
N ALA A 134 2.62 -4.87 -57.00
CA ALA A 134 3.39 -6.04 -57.42
C ALA A 134 2.48 -7.14 -58.01
N PHE A 135 1.35 -7.41 -57.35
CA PHE A 135 0.36 -8.37 -57.80
C PHE A 135 -0.27 -7.97 -59.14
N ARG A 136 -0.62 -6.68 -59.31
CA ARG A 136 -1.10 -6.17 -60.59
C ARG A 136 -0.07 -6.36 -61.70
N SER A 137 1.20 -6.00 -61.45
CA SER A 137 2.28 -6.16 -62.43
C SER A 137 2.46 -7.62 -62.84
N LEU A 138 2.38 -8.55 -61.88
CA LEU A 138 2.44 -9.99 -62.17
C LEU A 138 1.27 -10.44 -63.05
N LEU A 139 0.04 -9.99 -62.76
CA LEU A 139 -1.12 -10.34 -63.57
C LEU A 139 -1.03 -9.76 -64.99
N GLU A 140 -0.56 -8.53 -65.14
CA GLU A 140 -0.32 -7.90 -66.44
C GLU A 140 0.72 -8.69 -67.24
N GLU A 141 1.82 -9.11 -66.61
CA GLU A 141 2.85 -9.97 -67.24
C GLU A 141 2.27 -11.33 -67.68
N GLN A 142 1.50 -12.01 -66.83
CA GLN A 142 0.88 -13.29 -67.19
C GLN A 142 -0.16 -13.13 -68.30
N LEU A 143 -0.93 -12.03 -68.32
CA LEU A 143 -1.86 -11.74 -69.42
C LEU A 143 -1.13 -11.50 -70.74
N ASP A 144 0.01 -10.82 -70.72
CA ASP A 144 0.82 -10.61 -71.92
C ASP A 144 1.40 -11.92 -72.45
N VAL A 145 1.82 -12.85 -71.58
CA VAL A 145 2.20 -14.21 -71.98
C VAL A 145 1.04 -14.94 -72.67
N VAL A 146 -0.17 -14.89 -72.08
CA VAL A 146 -1.35 -15.51 -72.68
C VAL A 146 -1.67 -14.90 -74.04
N ARG A 147 -1.61 -13.58 -74.19
CA ARG A 147 -1.83 -12.89 -75.47
C ARG A 147 -0.86 -13.36 -76.56
N VAL A 148 0.42 -13.47 -76.23
CA VAL A 148 1.44 -13.97 -77.16
C VAL A 148 1.13 -15.41 -77.58
N GLU A 149 0.66 -16.25 -76.67
CA GLU A 149 0.30 -17.63 -76.98
C GLU A 149 -1.01 -17.73 -77.80
N GLU A 150 -1.97 -16.83 -77.59
CA GLU A 150 -3.19 -16.70 -78.41
C GLU A 150 -2.89 -16.26 -79.86
N GLU A 151 -1.86 -15.43 -80.06
CA GLU A 151 -1.42 -15.00 -81.40
C GLU A 151 -0.61 -16.08 -82.14
N ARG A 152 -0.26 -17.19 -81.48
CA ARG A 152 0.37 -18.31 -82.18
C ARG A 152 -0.62 -18.95 -83.16
N PRO A 153 -0.21 -19.20 -84.41
CA PRO A 153 -1.08 -19.86 -85.37
C PRO A 153 -1.48 -21.24 -84.83
N ILE A 154 -2.78 -21.54 -84.93
CA ILE A 154 -3.33 -22.87 -84.64
C ILE A 154 -2.55 -23.88 -85.49
N LEU A 155 -2.21 -25.02 -84.90
CA LEU A 155 -1.46 -26.14 -85.50
C LEU A 155 -2.19 -26.82 -86.70
N GLU A 156 -3.07 -26.11 -87.42
CA GLU A 156 -3.77 -26.62 -88.61
C GLU A 156 -2.90 -26.62 -89.88
N ASP A 157 -1.78 -25.90 -89.91
CA ASP A 157 -0.84 -25.90 -91.04
C ASP A 157 0.43 -26.74 -90.79
N LEU A 158 0.42 -27.64 -89.80
CA LEU A 158 1.40 -28.72 -89.76
C LEU A 158 1.06 -29.70 -90.88
N ASP A 159 1.78 -29.59 -91.99
CA ASP A 159 1.76 -30.55 -93.09
C ASP A 159 2.16 -31.93 -92.53
N LEU A 160 1.16 -32.70 -92.08
CA LEU A 160 1.33 -34.02 -91.43
C LEU A 160 2.06 -35.02 -92.34
N ASP A 161 2.16 -34.73 -93.64
CA ASP A 161 2.94 -35.50 -94.59
C ASP A 161 4.46 -35.28 -94.46
N ALA A 162 4.92 -34.13 -93.94
CA ALA A 162 6.34 -33.89 -93.65
C ALA A 162 6.85 -34.71 -92.44
N LEU A 163 5.99 -34.99 -91.46
CA LEU A 163 6.34 -35.79 -90.28
C LEU A 163 6.42 -37.31 -90.58
N ARG A 164 5.81 -37.77 -91.68
CA ARG A 164 5.91 -39.18 -92.11
C ARG A 164 7.27 -39.53 -92.72
N VAL A 165 8.02 -38.54 -93.21
CA VAL A 165 9.36 -38.76 -93.79
C VAL A 165 10.38 -39.18 -92.72
N PHE A 166 10.17 -38.79 -91.46
CA PHE A 166 11.07 -39.14 -90.34
C PHE A 166 10.96 -40.59 -89.84
N GLN A 167 9.91 -41.35 -90.20
CA GLN A 167 9.78 -42.76 -89.78
C GLN A 167 10.40 -43.78 -90.75
N ARG A 168 11.08 -43.33 -91.82
CA ARG A 168 11.81 -44.22 -92.74
C ARG A 168 13.30 -43.88 -92.75
N ARG A 169 14.01 -44.24 -91.68
CA ARG A 169 15.46 -44.43 -91.72
C ARG A 169 15.79 -45.79 -91.10
N GLU A 170 16.40 -46.64 -91.92
CA GLU A 170 16.88 -47.98 -91.60
C GLU A 170 17.92 -47.99 -90.46
N PRO A 171 18.11 -49.14 -89.77
CA PRO A 171 18.85 -49.21 -88.52
C PRO A 171 20.35 -49.04 -88.78
N VAL A 172 21.00 -48.20 -87.98
CA VAL A 172 22.46 -48.06 -88.00
C VAL A 172 23.03 -48.86 -86.83
N ASP A 173 23.97 -49.71 -87.23
CA ASP A 173 24.74 -50.74 -86.55
C ASP A 173 25.16 -50.45 -85.10
N ALA A 174 25.13 -51.52 -84.29
CA ALA A 174 25.55 -51.56 -82.91
C ALA A 174 27.07 -51.80 -82.82
N GLY A 175 27.78 -50.92 -82.12
CA GLY A 175 29.17 -51.11 -81.72
C GLY A 175 29.39 -50.50 -80.34
N GLU A 176 29.46 -51.37 -79.34
CA GLU A 176 29.62 -51.08 -77.91
C GLU A 176 31.04 -50.64 -77.52
N SER A 177 31.12 -49.74 -76.53
CA SER A 177 31.95 -49.75 -75.29
C SER A 177 32.05 -48.30 -74.81
N ASP A 178 31.23 -47.85 -73.85
CA ASP A 178 31.25 -48.12 -72.41
C ASP A 178 32.48 -47.52 -71.72
N GLU A 179 32.28 -46.35 -71.10
CA GLU A 179 33.03 -45.92 -69.91
C GLU A 179 32.19 -44.89 -69.16
N ALA A 180 31.48 -45.39 -68.16
CA ALA A 180 30.80 -44.61 -67.14
C ALA A 180 31.84 -43.93 -66.23
N ALA A 181 31.80 -42.60 -66.18
CA ALA A 181 32.57 -41.83 -65.21
C ALA A 181 31.68 -41.52 -63.99
N GLU A 182 32.12 -42.06 -62.84
CA GLU A 182 31.67 -41.76 -61.48
C GLU A 182 31.79 -40.25 -61.18
N ALA A 183 30.82 -39.72 -60.43
CA ALA A 183 31.00 -38.55 -59.59
C ALA A 183 30.27 -38.78 -58.25
N GLU A 184 31.06 -38.77 -57.18
CA GLU A 184 30.71 -39.07 -55.79
C GLU A 184 29.68 -38.11 -55.16
N PRO A 185 28.97 -38.54 -54.10
CA PRO A 185 28.20 -37.64 -53.25
C PRO A 185 29.14 -36.89 -52.28
N ALA A 186 29.07 -35.56 -52.29
CA ALA A 186 29.75 -34.73 -51.30
C ALA A 186 28.97 -34.76 -49.97
N ASP A 187 29.51 -35.47 -48.99
CA ASP A 187 29.31 -35.18 -47.57
C ASP A 187 30.13 -33.95 -47.22
N GLU A 188 29.48 -32.87 -46.76
CA GLU A 188 30.16 -31.75 -46.09
C GLU A 188 29.52 -31.48 -44.73
N ASP A 189 30.36 -31.68 -43.72
CA ASP A 189 30.19 -31.53 -42.28
C ASP A 189 29.46 -30.25 -41.83
N LEU A 190 28.46 -30.43 -40.97
CA LEU A 190 28.01 -29.38 -40.06
C LEU A 190 28.83 -29.47 -38.76
N PRO A 191 29.49 -28.41 -38.28
CA PRO A 191 30.21 -28.44 -37.02
C PRO A 191 29.27 -28.42 -35.81
N GLU A 192 29.49 -29.34 -34.87
CA GLU A 192 28.93 -29.31 -33.51
C GLU A 192 29.48 -28.10 -32.72
N PRO A 193 28.66 -27.42 -31.88
CA PRO A 193 29.19 -26.48 -30.91
C PRO A 193 29.65 -27.21 -29.63
N GLU A 194 30.95 -27.22 -29.39
CA GLU A 194 31.57 -27.53 -28.09
C GLU A 194 31.19 -26.48 -27.02
N ALA A 195 30.96 -26.98 -25.81
CA ALA A 195 30.55 -26.26 -24.62
C ALA A 195 31.68 -25.45 -23.96
N SER A 196 31.32 -24.38 -23.24
CA SER A 196 32.10 -23.86 -22.11
C SER A 196 31.19 -23.30 -21.01
N ASP A 197 31.01 -24.11 -19.96
CA ASP A 197 30.71 -23.69 -18.57
C ASP A 197 32.03 -23.24 -17.89
N PRO A 198 32.08 -22.74 -16.64
CA PRO A 198 31.06 -22.11 -15.78
C PRO A 198 31.57 -20.79 -15.13
N ASP A 199 30.69 -20.00 -14.51
CA ASP A 199 31.10 -19.22 -13.32
C ASP A 199 29.90 -19.00 -12.40
N ALA A 200 30.01 -19.51 -11.18
CA ALA A 200 29.14 -19.21 -10.06
C ALA A 200 29.77 -18.05 -9.26
N PRO A 201 29.00 -17.39 -8.38
CA PRO A 201 29.27 -17.75 -6.99
C PRO A 201 28.01 -17.89 -6.12
N ASP A 202 28.26 -18.62 -5.04
CA ASP A 202 27.43 -19.00 -3.92
C ASP A 202 26.63 -17.85 -3.28
N ASP A 203 25.42 -18.16 -2.81
CA ASP A 203 24.98 -17.68 -1.50
C ASP A 203 24.08 -18.73 -0.82
N ASP A 204 24.66 -19.36 0.20
CA ASP A 204 23.97 -20.11 1.23
C ASP A 204 23.33 -19.12 2.21
N THR A 205 22.02 -19.22 2.50
CA THR A 205 21.54 -19.07 3.89
C THR A 205 20.08 -19.54 4.08
N GLU A 206 19.96 -20.53 4.96
CA GLU A 206 18.97 -20.70 6.03
C GLU A 206 17.45 -20.84 5.73
N SER A 207 17.00 -22.10 5.82
CA SER A 207 16.21 -22.63 6.96
C SER A 207 15.03 -21.81 7.54
N ASP A 208 13.81 -22.20 7.11
CA ASP A 208 12.66 -22.60 7.96
C ASP A 208 11.82 -21.50 8.71
N PRO A 209 10.67 -21.81 9.37
CA PRO A 209 9.33 -21.62 8.80
C PRO A 209 8.35 -20.78 9.68
N THR A 210 7.11 -20.61 9.19
CA THR A 210 5.87 -20.32 9.96
C THR A 210 5.60 -18.87 10.38
N PHE A 211 4.43 -18.34 10.01
CA PHE A 211 3.66 -17.49 10.93
C PHE A 211 2.15 -17.67 10.69
N GLN A 212 1.51 -18.35 11.64
CA GLN A 212 0.12 -18.10 12.03
C GLN A 212 0.09 -16.84 12.90
N SER A 213 -0.79 -15.89 12.59
CA SER A 213 -1.65 -15.14 13.53
C SER A 213 -2.63 -14.30 12.72
#